data_AF-A0A656D874-F1
#
_entry.id   AF-A0A656D874-F1
#
_cell.length_a   1.000
_cell.length_b   1.000
_cell.length_c   1.000
_cell.angle_alpha   90.00
_cell.angle_beta   90.00
_cell.angle_gamma   90.00
#
_symmetry.space_group_name_H-M   'P 1'
#
loop_
_entity.id
_entity.type
_entity.pdbx_description
1 polymer ?
#
loop_
_entity_poly.entity_id
_entity_poly.type
_entity_poly.pdbx_seq_one_letter_code
_entity_poly.pdbx_strand_id
1 'polypeptide(L)'
;MKKHLNKISWICRILMVLAIFISSILFAQPPANVVVLQGRIARDSTLTADKQYLLRGFVTVERGATLRIEPGTVIYGEKETKGTLIIKRGGKIYANGTKDKPIVFTSAQAPGQRSAGDWGGVIILGEAPINVPGGTAVIEGGLGDDGIYGGNNPDDSSGVFRYVRIEFTGIPYQPDNEINGLTLGGVGRKTLIEYVQVSYSGDDAFEWFGGNVNAKYLISYKTLDDDFDSDFGWSGKVQFALALRDPNIADISGSNGFESDNDGTGTTNTPRTSPILSNVTLIGPMPDTTFTGYNPNYKRGAHIRRSSRLSFYNSVVLGWPVGIYLDGSNVVNDAQNDTLQIRNVILAGIKSANQVTTNVSGFNAKDWFLRSQYNNRIYSTVNEIKLSDPFNLSNPKPIPLSDSPLIGIADFTNQRLQDPFFAKVNWVGAFGPDSTQRWDLGWTNYDPQNTDYSRFVKVYDKVSETPSKFELKQNYPNPFNPETTIEFALPRSSNVTLIVYNSLGQEVAKLINEHLSAGSYKVKFDGGNLPSGVYFYKLTTDDQSSVKKMILIK
;
A
#
# COMPACT_ATOMS: atom_id res chain seq x y z
N MET A 1 -36.82 45.02 56.30
CA MET A 1 -35.93 43.97 55.78
C MET A 1 -36.18 43.84 54.26
N LYS A 2 -35.67 44.63 53.31
CA LYS A 2 -34.43 45.41 53.14
C LYS A 2 -33.15 44.64 53.46
N LYS A 3 -32.97 43.51 52.77
CA LYS A 3 -31.71 42.85 52.36
C LYS A 3 -32.07 41.43 51.94
N HIS A 4 -32.43 41.23 50.66
CA HIS A 4 -32.29 39.95 49.94
C HIS A 4 -32.72 40.00 48.45
N LEU A 5 -33.15 41.15 47.93
CA LEU A 5 -33.56 41.30 46.53
C LEU A 5 -32.46 41.72 45.52
N ASN A 6 -31.17 41.71 45.89
CA ASN A 6 -30.08 42.18 44.99
C ASN A 6 -29.06 41.10 44.56
N LYS A 7 -29.44 39.81 44.55
CA LYS A 7 -28.56 38.73 44.03
C LYS A 7 -29.13 37.92 42.86
N ILE A 8 -30.20 38.40 42.21
CA ILE A 8 -30.82 37.74 41.03
C ILE A 8 -30.88 38.73 39.85
N SER A 9 -29.85 39.54 39.67
CA SER A 9 -29.75 40.48 38.53
C SER A 9 -28.37 40.44 37.82
N TRP A 10 -27.40 39.69 38.38
CA TRP A 10 -26.08 39.54 37.78
C TRP A 10 -25.83 38.16 37.15
N ILE A 11 -26.60 37.14 37.53
CA ILE A 11 -26.49 35.78 36.95
C ILE A 11 -27.28 35.65 35.65
N CYS A 12 -28.35 36.42 35.45
CA CYS A 12 -29.12 36.41 34.18
C CYS A 12 -28.58 37.32 33.07
N ARG A 13 -27.45 38.03 33.29
CA ARG A 13 -26.77 38.82 32.23
C ARG A 13 -25.43 38.23 31.77
N ILE A 14 -24.96 37.16 32.40
CA ILE A 14 -23.83 36.34 31.90
C ILE A 14 -24.35 35.07 31.20
N LEU A 15 -25.63 34.72 31.37
CA LEU A 15 -26.31 33.60 30.71
C LEU A 15 -26.97 33.96 29.36
N MET A 16 -26.75 35.17 28.84
CA MET A 16 -27.30 35.63 27.55
C MET A 16 -26.21 36.21 26.63
N VAL A 17 -24.99 35.68 26.71
CA VAL A 17 -23.92 35.79 25.70
C VAL A 17 -23.22 34.43 25.49
N LEU A 18 -23.94 33.32 25.76
CA LEU A 18 -23.57 32.01 25.20
C LEU A 18 -24.33 31.82 23.89
N ALA A 19 -24.11 32.73 22.95
CA ALA A 19 -24.44 32.48 21.56
C ALA A 19 -23.49 31.39 21.08
N ILE A 20 -23.97 30.14 21.14
CA ILE A 20 -23.76 29.08 20.14
C ILE A 20 -22.48 29.29 19.31
N PHE A 21 -21.31 29.10 19.93
CA PHE A 21 -20.15 28.59 19.19
C PHE A 21 -20.35 27.08 19.10
N ILE A 22 -21.32 26.66 18.28
CA ILE A 22 -21.15 25.40 17.57
C ILE A 22 -19.98 25.72 16.65
N SER A 23 -18.76 25.32 17.07
CA SER A 23 -17.67 25.14 16.12
C SER A 23 -18.15 24.03 15.19
N SER A 24 -18.90 24.42 14.16
CA SER A 24 -18.84 23.70 12.91
C SER A 24 -17.39 23.82 12.52
N ILE A 25 -16.61 22.80 12.86
CA ILE A 25 -15.38 22.53 12.14
C ILE A 25 -15.87 22.38 10.70
N LEU A 26 -15.75 23.46 9.94
CA LEU A 26 -15.92 23.42 8.50
C LEU A 26 -14.76 22.56 8.01
N PHE A 27 -14.98 21.25 7.98
CA PHE A 27 -14.15 20.37 7.17
C PHE A 27 -14.16 20.96 5.77
N ALA A 28 -12.97 21.15 5.19
CA ALA A 28 -12.88 21.57 3.80
C ALA A 28 -13.76 20.64 2.96
N GLN A 29 -14.75 21.20 2.27
CA GLN A 29 -15.53 20.45 1.31
C GLN A 29 -14.53 19.97 0.24
N PRO A 30 -14.42 18.65 0.03
CA PRO A 30 -13.56 18.17 -1.03
C PRO A 30 -14.09 18.69 -2.38
N PRO A 31 -13.25 18.74 -3.43
CA PRO A 31 -13.67 19.18 -4.76
C PRO A 31 -14.95 18.46 -5.20
N ALA A 32 -15.80 19.13 -6.00
CA ALA A 32 -17.15 18.67 -6.37
C ALA A 32 -17.24 17.26 -7.01
N ASN A 33 -16.11 16.61 -7.32
CA ASN A 33 -16.02 15.28 -7.95
C ASN A 33 -15.45 14.18 -7.03
N VAL A 34 -15.30 14.46 -5.73
CA VAL A 34 -14.85 13.48 -4.73
C VAL A 34 -16.05 12.97 -3.92
N VAL A 35 -16.29 11.66 -3.96
CA VAL A 35 -17.31 11.00 -3.15
C VAL A 35 -16.72 10.65 -1.79
N VAL A 36 -17.24 11.26 -0.73
CA VAL A 36 -16.82 10.93 0.64
C VAL A 36 -17.47 9.62 1.08
N LEU A 37 -16.64 8.65 1.43
CA LEU A 37 -17.01 7.40 2.08
C LEU A 37 -16.75 7.56 3.58
N GLN A 38 -17.78 7.36 4.40
CA GLN A 38 -17.71 7.49 5.85
C GLN A 38 -18.68 6.53 6.53
N GLY A 39 -18.30 5.97 7.68
CA GLY A 39 -19.13 5.06 8.44
C GLY A 39 -19.36 3.72 7.73
N ARG A 40 -20.60 3.21 7.79
CA ARG A 40 -20.91 1.81 7.47
C ARG A 40 -21.41 1.62 6.04
N ILE A 41 -20.77 0.72 5.30
CA ILE A 41 -21.22 0.17 4.03
C ILE A 41 -21.98 -1.13 4.32
N ALA A 42 -23.29 -1.00 4.57
CA ALA A 42 -24.17 -2.09 5.01
C ALA A 42 -24.82 -2.90 3.88
N ARG A 43 -24.56 -2.54 2.62
CA ARG A 43 -25.10 -3.20 1.42
C ARG A 43 -24.07 -3.14 0.30
N ASP A 44 -24.25 -4.03 -0.68
CA ASP A 44 -23.44 -4.06 -1.89
C ASP A 44 -23.31 -2.65 -2.51
N SER A 45 -22.07 -2.25 -2.75
CA SER A 45 -21.72 -0.92 -3.24
C SER A 45 -20.62 -1.05 -4.28
N THR A 46 -20.60 -0.14 -5.27
CA THR A 46 -19.58 -0.13 -6.33
C THR A 46 -18.93 1.25 -6.38
N LEU A 47 -17.59 1.27 -6.33
CA LEU A 47 -16.77 2.44 -6.60
C LEU A 47 -16.33 2.37 -8.07
N THR A 48 -16.65 3.40 -8.84
CA THR A 48 -16.46 3.46 -10.29
C THR A 48 -15.25 4.32 -10.65
N ALA A 49 -14.56 3.97 -11.74
CA ALA A 49 -13.29 4.60 -12.09
C ALA A 49 -13.42 6.05 -12.65
N ASP A 50 -14.65 6.51 -12.91
CA ASP A 50 -14.96 7.89 -13.34
C ASP A 50 -15.03 8.88 -12.16
N LYS A 51 -14.92 8.40 -10.92
CA LYS A 51 -14.97 9.21 -9.70
C LYS A 51 -13.72 9.02 -8.86
N GLN A 52 -13.49 10.02 -8.01
CA GLN A 52 -12.52 9.92 -6.91
C GLN A 52 -13.27 9.71 -5.61
N TYR A 53 -12.65 8.99 -4.68
CA TYR A 53 -13.25 8.67 -3.39
C TYR A 53 -12.35 9.16 -2.26
N LEU A 54 -12.94 9.60 -1.15
CA LEU A 54 -12.21 9.96 0.06
C LEU A 54 -12.73 9.12 1.24
N LEU A 55 -11.87 8.34 1.86
CA LEU A 55 -12.13 7.64 3.12
C LEU A 55 -12.00 8.65 4.27
N ARG A 56 -13.10 8.89 4.97
CA ARG A 56 -13.16 9.76 6.15
C ARG A 56 -13.50 8.93 7.39
N GLY A 57 -12.58 8.93 8.35
CA GLY A 57 -12.64 8.07 9.52
C GLY A 57 -12.58 6.59 9.16
N PHE A 58 -13.12 5.76 10.05
CA PHE A 58 -13.28 4.33 9.81
C PHE A 58 -14.47 4.07 8.88
N VAL A 59 -14.19 3.47 7.74
CA VAL A 59 -15.18 3.06 6.73
C VAL A 59 -15.28 1.54 6.76
N THR A 60 -16.39 1.01 7.26
CA THR A 60 -16.56 -0.43 7.46
C THR A 60 -17.42 -1.05 6.37
N VAL A 61 -16.98 -2.17 5.79
CA VAL A 61 -17.81 -3.04 4.96
C VAL A 61 -18.38 -4.14 5.84
N GLU A 62 -19.69 -4.09 6.05
CA GLU A 62 -20.37 -4.94 7.02
C GLU A 62 -20.56 -6.38 6.51
N ARG A 63 -20.84 -7.29 7.45
CA ARG A 63 -21.21 -8.67 7.14
C ARG A 63 -22.34 -8.71 6.10
N GLY A 64 -22.15 -9.51 5.05
CA GLY A 64 -23.13 -9.69 3.98
C GLY A 64 -23.08 -8.62 2.88
N ALA A 65 -22.30 -7.54 3.06
CA ALA A 65 -22.07 -6.54 2.03
C ALA A 65 -20.80 -6.83 1.24
N THR A 66 -20.83 -6.49 -0.06
CA THR A 66 -19.67 -6.52 -0.95
C THR A 66 -19.34 -5.12 -1.46
N LEU A 67 -18.13 -4.63 -1.19
CA LEU A 67 -17.58 -3.43 -1.82
C LEU A 67 -16.84 -3.82 -3.11
N ARG A 68 -17.38 -3.46 -4.26
CA ARG A 68 -16.75 -3.65 -5.57
C ARG A 68 -16.01 -2.37 -5.95
N ILE A 69 -14.81 -2.49 -6.50
CA ILE A 69 -14.00 -1.36 -6.94
C ILE A 69 -13.56 -1.63 -8.37
N GLU A 70 -13.94 -0.76 -9.29
CA GLU A 70 -13.58 -0.90 -10.70
C GLU A 70 -12.08 -0.65 -10.94
N PRO A 71 -11.45 -1.34 -11.92
CA PRO A 71 -10.07 -1.10 -12.30
C PRO A 71 -9.79 0.37 -12.62
N GLY A 72 -8.71 0.93 -12.06
CA GLY A 72 -8.31 2.33 -12.27
C GLY A 72 -8.95 3.35 -11.32
N THR A 73 -9.81 2.90 -10.39
CA THR A 73 -10.36 3.77 -9.34
C THR A 73 -9.26 4.26 -8.40
N VAL A 74 -9.32 5.55 -8.05
CA VAL A 74 -8.45 6.18 -7.04
C VAL A 74 -9.26 6.48 -5.78
N ILE A 75 -8.75 6.03 -4.64
CA ILE A 75 -9.31 6.22 -3.32
C ILE A 75 -8.27 6.94 -2.45
N TYR A 76 -8.66 8.05 -1.85
CA TYR A 76 -7.84 8.86 -0.97
C TYR A 76 -8.14 8.56 0.50
N GLY A 77 -7.13 8.47 1.35
CA GLY A 77 -7.28 8.47 2.81
C GLY A 77 -7.16 9.87 3.38
N GLU A 78 -8.14 10.32 4.17
CA GLU A 78 -8.09 11.61 4.86
C GLU A 78 -7.20 11.55 6.10
N LYS A 79 -6.26 12.50 6.21
CA LYS A 79 -5.24 12.49 7.27
C LYS A 79 -5.78 12.85 8.63
N GLU A 80 -6.60 13.88 8.68
CA GLU A 80 -7.14 14.45 9.91
C GLU A 80 -8.00 13.43 10.66
N THR A 81 -8.70 12.57 9.92
CA THR A 81 -9.59 11.56 10.48
C THR A 81 -9.00 10.16 10.46
N LYS A 82 -7.72 10.01 10.05
CA LYS A 82 -7.07 8.70 9.97
C LYS A 82 -7.89 7.73 9.11
N GLY A 83 -8.30 8.19 7.93
CA GLY A 83 -9.17 7.44 7.02
C GLY A 83 -8.69 5.99 6.89
N THR A 84 -9.58 5.02 7.06
CA THR A 84 -9.23 3.58 7.07
C THR A 84 -10.37 2.79 6.44
N LEU A 85 -10.04 1.88 5.52
CA LEU A 85 -11.03 0.95 4.96
C LEU A 85 -10.95 -0.38 5.71
N ILE A 86 -12.07 -0.84 6.26
CA ILE A 86 -12.13 -2.04 7.10
C ILE A 86 -13.15 -3.00 6.52
N ILE A 87 -12.70 -4.16 6.05
CA ILE A 87 -13.58 -5.25 5.63
C ILE A 87 -13.82 -6.13 6.83
N LYS A 88 -14.98 -6.02 7.47
CA LYS A 88 -15.32 -6.80 8.66
C LYS A 88 -15.56 -8.26 8.31
N ARG A 89 -15.48 -9.13 9.31
CA ARG A 89 -15.84 -10.55 9.20
C ARG A 89 -17.16 -10.78 8.47
N GLY A 90 -17.11 -11.53 7.38
CA GLY A 90 -18.24 -11.86 6.51
C GLY A 90 -18.66 -10.75 5.54
N GLY A 91 -18.01 -9.58 5.58
CA GLY A 91 -18.02 -8.59 4.52
C GLY A 91 -17.00 -8.96 3.44
N LYS A 92 -17.13 -8.38 2.24
CA LYS A 92 -16.26 -8.70 1.10
C LYS A 92 -15.77 -7.46 0.38
N ILE A 93 -14.54 -7.55 -0.13
CA ILE A 93 -13.98 -6.60 -1.09
C ILE A 93 -13.73 -7.29 -2.43
N TYR A 94 -14.07 -6.62 -3.51
CA TYR A 94 -13.72 -7.01 -4.87
C TYR A 94 -12.99 -5.85 -5.54
N ALA A 95 -11.73 -5.68 -5.16
CA ALA A 95 -10.78 -4.77 -5.77
C ALA A 95 -9.92 -5.57 -6.76
N ASN A 96 -10.45 -5.77 -7.97
CA ASN A 96 -9.82 -6.59 -9.00
C ASN A 96 -9.35 -5.69 -10.15
N GLY A 97 -8.30 -4.92 -9.89
CA GLY A 97 -7.66 -4.07 -10.89
C GLY A 97 -7.03 -4.90 -12.01
N THR A 98 -6.37 -4.20 -12.93
CA THR A 98 -5.61 -4.84 -14.02
C THR A 98 -4.22 -4.25 -14.10
N LYS A 99 -3.32 -4.92 -14.83
CA LYS A 99 -1.97 -4.41 -15.08
C LYS A 99 -1.97 -2.97 -15.58
N ASP A 100 -2.85 -2.64 -16.52
CA ASP A 100 -2.91 -1.31 -17.14
C ASP A 100 -3.78 -0.31 -16.35
N LYS A 101 -4.63 -0.81 -15.45
CA LYS A 101 -5.55 -0.01 -14.63
C LYS A 101 -5.57 -0.54 -13.19
N PRO A 102 -4.47 -0.39 -12.44
CA PRO A 102 -4.44 -0.77 -11.04
C PRO A 102 -5.36 0.14 -10.23
N ILE A 103 -5.89 -0.38 -9.12
CA ILE A 103 -6.63 0.41 -8.13
C ILE A 103 -5.60 1.06 -7.20
N VAL A 104 -5.81 2.33 -6.85
CA VAL A 104 -4.86 3.08 -6.03
C VAL A 104 -5.56 3.57 -4.77
N PHE A 105 -5.04 3.20 -3.61
CA PHE A 105 -5.32 3.81 -2.32
C PHE A 105 -4.12 4.67 -1.92
N THR A 106 -4.32 5.97 -1.69
CA THR A 106 -3.20 6.91 -1.44
C THR A 106 -3.60 8.05 -0.50
N SER A 107 -2.62 8.83 -0.07
CA SER A 107 -2.83 10.01 0.79
C SER A 107 -3.64 11.10 0.07
N ALA A 108 -4.57 11.74 0.79
CA ALA A 108 -5.27 12.94 0.31
C ALA A 108 -4.38 14.19 0.22
N GLN A 109 -3.13 14.14 0.72
CA GLN A 109 -2.18 15.25 0.59
C GLN A 109 -1.73 15.42 -0.88
N ALA A 110 -1.39 16.67 -1.22
CA ALA A 110 -0.94 17.02 -2.56
C ALA A 110 0.34 16.25 -2.95
N PRO A 111 0.56 15.96 -4.25
CA PRO A 111 1.86 15.46 -4.71
C PRO A 111 3.01 16.32 -4.19
N GLY A 112 4.07 15.66 -3.72
CA GLY A 112 5.22 16.30 -3.09
C GLY A 112 5.05 16.59 -1.59
N GLN A 113 3.82 16.52 -1.04
CA GLN A 113 3.51 16.80 0.37
C GLN A 113 3.00 15.59 1.15
N ARG A 114 3.05 14.40 0.54
CA ARG A 114 2.65 13.14 1.19
C ARG A 114 3.73 12.64 2.13
N SER A 115 3.31 11.96 3.18
CA SER A 115 4.18 11.36 4.18
C SER A 115 3.65 10.00 4.62
N ALA A 116 4.56 9.11 5.04
CA ALA A 116 4.18 7.89 5.73
C ALA A 116 3.28 8.23 6.94
N GLY A 117 2.23 7.44 7.14
CA GLY A 117 1.20 7.68 8.16
C GLY A 117 0.25 8.83 7.89
N ASP A 118 0.08 9.20 6.62
CA ASP A 118 -0.94 10.17 6.22
C ASP A 118 -2.36 9.61 6.37
N TRP A 119 -2.57 8.31 6.38
CA TRP A 119 -3.88 7.70 6.64
C TRP A 119 -3.69 6.28 7.18
N GLY A 120 -4.76 5.63 7.65
CA GLY A 120 -4.64 4.35 8.36
C GLY A 120 -4.14 3.23 7.46
N GLY A 121 -4.99 2.76 6.56
CA GLY A 121 -4.67 1.67 5.65
C GLY A 121 -5.89 0.86 5.25
N VAL A 122 -5.64 -0.36 4.78
CA VAL A 122 -6.69 -1.32 4.44
C VAL A 122 -6.60 -2.51 5.38
N ILE A 123 -7.68 -2.75 6.11
CA ILE A 123 -7.79 -3.87 7.05
C ILE A 123 -8.81 -4.88 6.50
N ILE A 124 -8.44 -6.16 6.42
CA ILE A 124 -9.33 -7.24 6.02
C ILE A 124 -9.41 -8.27 7.14
N LEU A 125 -10.62 -8.48 7.65
CA LEU A 125 -10.91 -9.36 8.78
C LEU A 125 -11.73 -10.57 8.29
N GLY A 126 -11.16 -11.76 8.45
CA GLY A 126 -11.77 -13.03 8.06
C GLY A 126 -12.15 -13.93 9.24
N GLU A 127 -12.72 -15.08 8.90
CA GLU A 127 -13.20 -16.09 9.84
C GLU A 127 -12.31 -17.33 9.93
N ALA A 128 -11.07 -17.24 9.45
CA ALA A 128 -10.10 -18.33 9.51
C ALA A 128 -9.49 -18.49 10.92
N PRO A 129 -8.98 -19.70 11.25
CA PRO A 129 -8.37 -19.96 12.55
C PRO A 129 -7.19 -19.04 12.88
N ILE A 130 -7.14 -18.64 14.14
CA ILE A 130 -6.03 -17.92 14.79
C ILE A 130 -5.67 -18.68 16.07
N ASN A 131 -4.51 -18.40 16.65
CA ASN A 131 -4.03 -19.13 17.83
C ASN A 131 -4.28 -18.41 19.18
N VAL A 132 -5.01 -17.29 19.14
CA VAL A 132 -5.49 -16.61 20.34
C VAL A 132 -6.52 -17.50 21.06
N PRO A 133 -6.40 -17.71 22.38
CA PRO A 133 -7.39 -18.48 23.14
C PRO A 133 -8.82 -17.97 22.92
N GLY A 134 -9.74 -18.88 22.61
CA GLY A 134 -11.12 -18.55 22.22
C GLY A 134 -11.35 -18.43 20.70
N GLY A 135 -10.28 -18.38 19.89
CA GLY A 135 -10.35 -18.45 18.43
C GLY A 135 -10.79 -17.15 17.75
N THR A 136 -10.93 -16.06 18.49
CA THR A 136 -11.24 -14.73 17.98
C THR A 136 -10.48 -13.67 18.77
N ALA A 137 -10.12 -12.57 18.12
CA ALA A 137 -9.46 -11.43 18.73
C ALA A 137 -9.96 -10.12 18.11
N VAL A 138 -9.56 -8.99 18.68
CA VAL A 138 -9.77 -7.66 18.12
C VAL A 138 -8.45 -7.21 17.50
N ILE A 139 -8.49 -6.80 16.23
CA ILE A 139 -7.32 -6.26 15.53
C ILE A 139 -6.87 -4.95 16.17
N GLU A 140 -5.58 -4.65 16.07
CA GLU A 140 -5.01 -3.40 16.56
C GLU A 140 -5.50 -2.18 15.76
N GLY A 141 -5.17 -0.98 16.22
CA GLY A 141 -5.62 0.30 15.64
C GLY A 141 -6.85 0.92 16.31
N GLY A 142 -7.27 0.42 17.47
CA GLY A 142 -8.37 1.01 18.26
C GLY A 142 -9.78 0.78 17.70
N LEU A 143 -10.01 -0.30 16.96
CA LEU A 143 -11.28 -0.57 16.27
C LEU A 143 -12.41 -1.09 17.16
N GLY A 144 -12.11 -1.58 18.36
CA GLY A 144 -13.11 -2.19 19.25
C GLY A 144 -13.88 -3.32 18.56
N ASP A 145 -15.21 -3.33 18.69
CA ASP A 145 -16.07 -4.38 18.12
C ASP A 145 -16.03 -4.45 16.58
N ASP A 146 -15.65 -3.36 15.91
CA ASP A 146 -15.48 -3.35 14.45
C ASP A 146 -14.20 -4.09 14.01
N GLY A 147 -13.29 -4.35 14.94
CA GLY A 147 -12.00 -5.01 14.72
C GLY A 147 -12.00 -6.52 14.92
N ILE A 148 -13.15 -7.15 15.21
CA ILE A 148 -13.19 -8.58 15.54
C ILE A 148 -12.80 -9.43 14.31
N TYR A 149 -11.82 -10.31 14.47
CA TYR A 149 -11.36 -11.29 13.46
C TYR A 149 -11.22 -12.70 14.06
N GLY A 150 -10.94 -13.68 13.19
CA GLY A 150 -10.75 -15.07 13.56
C GLY A 150 -12.05 -15.89 13.56
N GLY A 151 -11.89 -17.21 13.60
CA GLY A 151 -12.99 -18.17 13.59
C GLY A 151 -12.48 -19.59 13.37
N ASN A 152 -13.31 -20.43 12.76
CA ASN A 152 -12.99 -21.84 12.51
C ASN A 152 -13.06 -22.22 11.02
N ASN A 153 -13.19 -21.25 10.11
CA ASN A 153 -13.35 -21.49 8.68
C ASN A 153 -12.06 -21.15 7.93
N PRO A 154 -11.11 -22.09 7.78
CA PRO A 154 -9.85 -21.83 7.07
C PRO A 154 -10.06 -21.54 5.57
N ASP A 155 -11.22 -21.88 5.03
CA ASP A 155 -11.65 -21.66 3.66
C ASP A 155 -12.51 -20.39 3.49
N ASP A 156 -12.56 -19.51 4.49
CA ASP A 156 -13.21 -18.22 4.36
C ASP A 156 -12.65 -17.42 3.16
N SER A 157 -13.49 -16.54 2.61
CA SER A 157 -13.13 -15.66 1.50
C SER A 157 -13.66 -14.26 1.73
N SER A 158 -12.73 -13.33 1.98
CA SER A 158 -12.98 -11.90 2.04
C SER A 158 -13.04 -11.26 0.64
N GLY A 159 -12.88 -12.05 -0.43
CA GLY A 159 -13.02 -11.64 -1.83
C GLY A 159 -11.71 -11.58 -2.60
N VAL A 160 -11.54 -10.53 -3.41
CA VAL A 160 -10.41 -10.36 -4.34
C VAL A 160 -9.74 -9.01 -4.11
N PHE A 161 -8.42 -9.06 -3.99
CA PHE A 161 -7.54 -7.90 -3.86
C PHE A 161 -6.36 -8.07 -4.82
N ARG A 162 -6.52 -7.55 -6.05
CA ARG A 162 -5.58 -7.78 -7.15
C ARG A 162 -5.25 -6.51 -7.92
N TYR A 163 -3.97 -6.31 -8.26
CA TYR A 163 -3.46 -5.09 -8.92
C TYR A 163 -3.85 -3.84 -8.14
N VAL A 164 -3.39 -3.78 -6.89
CA VAL A 164 -3.70 -2.69 -5.96
C VAL A 164 -2.42 -2.05 -5.47
N ARG A 165 -2.41 -0.72 -5.41
CA ARG A 165 -1.38 0.07 -4.72
C ARG A 165 -1.96 0.67 -3.46
N ILE A 166 -1.22 0.59 -2.37
CA ILE A 166 -1.52 1.20 -1.08
C ILE A 166 -0.32 2.08 -0.73
N GLU A 167 -0.54 3.38 -0.59
CA GLU A 167 0.56 4.35 -0.48
C GLU A 167 0.34 5.27 0.73
N PHE A 168 1.41 5.53 1.49
CA PHE A 168 1.43 6.52 2.59
C PHE A 168 0.49 6.19 3.78
N THR A 169 0.28 4.91 4.03
CA THR A 169 -0.48 4.35 5.16
C THR A 169 0.33 4.34 6.46
N GLY A 170 -0.17 3.73 7.54
CA GLY A 170 0.64 3.39 8.72
C GLY A 170 0.49 4.41 9.85
N ILE A 171 -0.46 4.24 10.77
CA ILE A 171 -0.67 5.21 11.86
C ILE A 171 -0.43 4.60 13.24
N PRO A 172 0.30 5.31 14.13
CA PRO A 172 0.31 4.95 15.53
C PRO A 172 -1.03 5.35 16.18
N TYR A 173 -1.74 4.36 16.72
CA TYR A 173 -2.92 4.61 17.55
C TYR A 173 -2.51 4.77 19.02
N GLN A 174 -1.70 3.85 19.53
CA GLN A 174 -0.94 3.90 20.78
C GLN A 174 0.41 3.20 20.55
N PRO A 175 1.39 3.27 21.47
CA PRO A 175 2.60 2.45 21.34
C PRO A 175 2.25 0.95 21.28
N ASP A 176 2.82 0.23 20.31
CA ASP A 176 2.56 -1.20 20.06
C ASP A 176 1.07 -1.49 19.79
N ASN A 177 0.40 -0.54 19.12
CA ASN A 177 -0.98 -0.65 18.67
C ASN A 177 -1.20 0.30 17.49
N GLU A 178 -1.05 -0.22 16.29
CA GLU A 178 -0.98 0.56 15.06
C GLU A 178 -1.94 0.03 13.98
N ILE A 179 -2.15 0.84 12.94
CA ILE A 179 -2.78 0.37 11.69
C ILE A 179 -1.72 0.38 10.61
N ASN A 180 -1.57 -0.75 9.93
CA ASN A 180 -0.54 -1.03 8.93
C ASN A 180 -0.99 -0.72 7.50
N GLY A 181 -0.14 -1.01 6.52
CA GLY A 181 -0.48 -0.83 5.10
C GLY A 181 -1.61 -1.73 4.64
N LEU A 182 -1.34 -3.04 4.60
CA LEU A 182 -2.36 -4.07 4.41
C LEU A 182 -2.37 -5.03 5.60
N THR A 183 -3.35 -4.85 6.47
CA THR A 183 -3.56 -5.69 7.65
C THR A 183 -4.53 -6.83 7.34
N LEU A 184 -4.15 -8.06 7.66
CA LEU A 184 -4.88 -9.28 7.34
C LEU A 184 -5.14 -10.10 8.60
N GLY A 185 -6.29 -9.88 9.24
CA GLY A 185 -6.69 -10.62 10.45
C GLY A 185 -7.53 -11.85 10.13
N GLY A 186 -7.02 -13.06 10.37
CA GLY A 186 -7.78 -14.31 10.25
C GLY A 186 -8.34 -14.54 8.85
N VAL A 187 -7.63 -14.11 7.80
CA VAL A 187 -8.12 -14.18 6.42
C VAL A 187 -7.98 -15.62 5.87
N GLY A 188 -9.06 -16.15 5.31
CA GLY A 188 -9.11 -17.53 4.80
C GLY A 188 -8.46 -17.73 3.44
N ARG A 189 -8.11 -18.98 3.13
CA ARG A 189 -7.33 -19.36 1.94
C ARG A 189 -8.05 -19.21 0.60
N LYS A 190 -9.37 -18.97 0.61
CA LYS A 190 -10.16 -18.67 -0.59
C LYS A 190 -10.22 -17.18 -0.89
N THR A 191 -9.60 -16.33 -0.07
CA THR A 191 -9.33 -14.93 -0.43
C THR A 191 -8.18 -14.88 -1.42
N LEU A 192 -8.31 -14.07 -2.46
CA LEU A 192 -7.29 -13.90 -3.49
C LEU A 192 -6.55 -12.58 -3.28
N ILE A 193 -5.24 -12.65 -3.00
CA ILE A 193 -4.36 -11.48 -2.85
C ILE A 193 -3.19 -11.63 -3.81
N GLU A 194 -3.14 -10.82 -4.88
CA GLU A 194 -2.07 -10.90 -5.86
C GLU A 194 -1.73 -9.53 -6.47
N TYR A 195 -0.46 -9.25 -6.80
CA TYR A 195 -0.07 -7.96 -7.40
C TYR A 195 -0.47 -6.79 -6.49
N VAL A 196 0.12 -6.75 -5.30
CA VAL A 196 -0.12 -5.70 -4.31
C VAL A 196 1.19 -4.99 -4.02
N GLN A 197 1.18 -3.67 -4.13
CA GLN A 197 2.29 -2.83 -3.74
C GLN A 197 1.86 -1.98 -2.54
N VAL A 198 2.64 -2.03 -1.47
CA VAL A 198 2.53 -1.12 -0.33
C VAL A 198 3.77 -0.23 -0.34
N SER A 199 3.57 1.09 -0.29
CA SER A 199 4.66 2.06 -0.40
C SER A 199 4.58 3.11 0.69
N TYR A 200 5.72 3.45 1.29
CA TYR A 200 5.80 4.48 2.34
C TYR A 200 4.79 4.24 3.48
N SER A 201 4.59 2.98 3.89
CA SER A 201 3.83 2.72 5.12
C SER A 201 4.60 3.28 6.30
N GLY A 202 3.90 3.97 7.20
CA GLY A 202 4.41 4.55 8.45
C GLY A 202 4.51 3.53 9.58
N ASP A 203 4.22 2.28 9.26
CA ASP A 203 4.40 1.10 10.08
C ASP A 203 4.64 -0.07 9.10
N ASP A 204 4.24 -1.30 9.40
CA ASP A 204 4.43 -2.44 8.51
C ASP A 204 3.72 -2.28 7.16
N ALA A 205 4.32 -2.85 6.12
CA ALA A 205 3.70 -2.86 4.80
C ALA A 205 2.60 -3.92 4.70
N PHE A 206 2.91 -5.16 5.09
CA PHE A 206 1.98 -6.27 5.12
C PHE A 206 2.06 -6.95 6.47
N GLU A 207 0.91 -7.19 7.09
CA GLU A 207 0.87 -7.84 8.39
C GLU A 207 -0.25 -8.87 8.45
N TRP A 208 0.10 -10.08 8.88
CA TRP A 208 -0.82 -11.22 8.99
C TRP A 208 -1.05 -11.63 10.44
N PHE A 209 -2.23 -11.32 10.96
CA PHE A 209 -2.71 -11.82 12.25
C PHE A 209 -3.48 -13.12 12.07
N GLY A 210 -2.78 -14.25 12.07
CA GLY A 210 -3.42 -15.56 11.90
C GLY A 210 -4.00 -15.82 10.50
N GLY A 211 -4.80 -16.89 10.38
CA GLY A 211 -5.46 -17.27 9.13
C GLY A 211 -4.61 -18.11 8.17
N ASN A 212 -5.08 -18.24 6.92
CA ASN A 212 -4.54 -19.17 5.92
C ASN A 212 -4.43 -18.58 4.51
N VAL A 213 -4.63 -17.27 4.36
CA VAL A 213 -4.56 -16.61 3.04
C VAL A 213 -3.18 -16.79 2.41
N ASN A 214 -3.17 -17.11 1.11
CA ASN A 214 -1.95 -17.14 0.31
C ASN A 214 -1.87 -15.86 -0.52
N ALA A 215 -0.66 -15.43 -0.86
CA ALA A 215 -0.46 -14.23 -1.66
C ALA A 215 0.68 -14.35 -2.69
N LYS A 216 0.57 -13.69 -3.84
CA LYS A 216 1.65 -13.64 -4.84
C LYS A 216 1.94 -12.23 -5.32
N TYR A 217 3.17 -11.98 -5.77
CA TYR A 217 3.55 -10.72 -6.40
C TYR A 217 3.33 -9.53 -5.44
N LEU A 218 4.01 -9.58 -4.31
CA LEU A 218 3.94 -8.55 -3.26
C LEU A 218 5.15 -7.62 -3.33
N ILE A 219 4.94 -6.32 -3.13
CA ILE A 219 6.02 -5.33 -3.08
C ILE A 219 5.86 -4.47 -1.84
N SER A 220 6.86 -4.51 -0.95
CA SER A 220 7.10 -3.46 0.04
C SER A 220 8.12 -2.47 -0.54
N TYR A 221 7.78 -1.18 -0.53
CA TYR A 221 8.62 -0.13 -1.08
C TYR A 221 8.76 1.03 -0.10
N LYS A 222 9.96 1.21 0.48
CA LYS A 222 10.29 2.30 1.41
C LYS A 222 9.38 2.40 2.64
N THR A 223 9.01 1.24 3.17
CA THR A 223 8.28 1.09 4.43
C THR A 223 9.09 1.62 5.61
N LEU A 224 8.43 2.17 6.62
CA LEU A 224 9.08 2.68 7.83
C LEU A 224 9.57 1.52 8.69
N ASP A 225 8.65 0.65 9.14
CA ASP A 225 9.00 -0.49 9.97
C ASP A 225 9.21 -1.77 9.17
N ASP A 226 8.45 -2.86 9.39
CA ASP A 226 8.75 -4.14 8.77
C ASP A 226 8.09 -4.31 7.41
N ASP A 227 8.81 -4.94 6.47
CA ASP A 227 8.25 -5.13 5.12
C ASP A 227 7.13 -6.18 5.11
N PHE A 228 7.25 -7.19 5.97
CA PHE A 228 6.33 -8.31 6.12
C PHE A 228 6.34 -8.83 7.56
N ASP A 229 5.27 -8.62 8.32
CA ASP A 229 5.10 -9.17 9.67
C ASP A 229 4.06 -10.29 9.69
N SER A 230 4.28 -11.31 10.52
CA SER A 230 3.33 -12.39 10.71
C SER A 230 3.28 -12.91 12.13
N ASP A 231 2.06 -13.08 12.62
CA ASP A 231 1.80 -13.57 13.96
C ASP A 231 0.47 -14.33 14.07
N PHE A 232 0.09 -14.63 15.31
CA PHE A 232 -1.15 -15.30 15.73
C PHE A 232 -1.59 -16.54 14.94
N GLY A 233 -0.63 -17.32 14.44
CA GLY A 233 -0.88 -18.62 13.84
C GLY A 233 -1.04 -18.59 12.32
N TRP A 234 -0.61 -17.52 11.64
CA TRP A 234 -0.72 -17.46 10.19
C TRP A 234 0.07 -18.60 9.52
N SER A 235 -0.59 -19.33 8.63
CA SER A 235 -0.04 -20.53 7.97
C SER A 235 -0.29 -20.51 6.46
N GLY A 236 -0.23 -19.32 5.87
CA GLY A 236 -0.33 -19.09 4.44
C GLY A 236 0.96 -19.32 3.67
N LYS A 237 0.91 -19.06 2.37
CA LYS A 237 2.04 -19.14 1.45
C LYS A 237 2.24 -17.82 0.72
N VAL A 238 3.50 -17.46 0.48
CA VAL A 238 3.86 -16.34 -0.41
C VAL A 238 4.81 -16.81 -1.51
N GLN A 239 4.54 -16.40 -2.75
CA GLN A 239 5.51 -16.56 -3.84
C GLN A 239 5.68 -15.27 -4.65
N PHE A 240 6.92 -14.92 -4.96
CA PHE A 240 7.30 -13.68 -5.62
C PHE A 240 6.98 -12.45 -4.76
N ALA A 241 7.91 -12.12 -3.87
CA ALA A 241 7.82 -10.91 -3.05
C ALA A 241 9.12 -10.11 -3.14
N LEU A 242 8.99 -8.79 -3.23
CA LEU A 242 10.10 -7.84 -3.24
C LEU A 242 9.97 -6.90 -2.04
N ALA A 243 11.06 -6.69 -1.32
CA ALA A 243 11.22 -5.52 -0.46
C ALA A 243 12.37 -4.66 -0.97
N LEU A 244 12.17 -3.35 -1.01
CA LEU A 244 13.19 -2.36 -1.35
C LEU A 244 13.25 -1.25 -0.32
N ARG A 245 14.33 -1.24 0.48
CA ARG A 245 14.56 -0.32 1.59
C ARG A 245 15.27 0.96 1.16
N ASP A 246 14.75 2.10 1.60
CA ASP A 246 15.48 3.38 1.52
C ASP A 246 16.45 3.47 2.70
N PRO A 247 17.75 3.74 2.48
CA PRO A 247 18.73 3.81 3.56
C PRO A 247 18.36 4.78 4.69
N ASN A 248 17.52 5.79 4.43
CA ASN A 248 17.19 6.85 5.38
C ASN A 248 15.90 6.58 6.19
N ILE A 249 15.12 5.57 5.83
CA ILE A 249 13.77 5.34 6.38
C ILE A 249 13.79 4.06 7.23
N ALA A 250 13.79 4.19 8.54
CA ALA A 250 13.65 3.07 9.48
C ALA A 250 12.96 3.55 10.76
N ASP A 251 12.13 2.71 11.35
CA ASP A 251 11.45 2.99 12.61
C ASP A 251 12.42 3.00 13.80
N ILE A 252 12.03 3.59 14.92
CA ILE A 252 12.80 3.59 16.16
C ILE A 252 12.74 2.24 16.91
N SER A 253 11.67 1.47 16.73
CA SER A 253 11.51 0.08 17.21
C SER A 253 12.59 -0.83 16.62
N GLY A 254 12.89 -0.65 15.33
CA GLY A 254 13.97 -1.26 14.59
C GLY A 254 13.48 -2.18 13.47
N SER A 255 13.74 -1.75 12.24
CA SER A 255 13.12 -2.32 11.05
C SER A 255 13.83 -3.53 10.46
N ASN A 256 13.02 -4.46 9.95
CA ASN A 256 13.33 -5.77 9.44
C ASN A 256 12.70 -5.99 8.06
N GLY A 257 13.27 -6.92 7.29
CA GLY A 257 12.64 -7.40 6.07
C GLY A 257 11.48 -8.36 6.35
N PHE A 258 11.59 -9.16 7.39
CA PHE A 258 10.50 -9.94 7.97
C PHE A 258 10.64 -9.91 9.48
N GLU A 259 9.55 -9.74 10.19
CA GLU A 259 9.39 -10.15 11.60
C GLU A 259 8.32 -11.25 11.64
N SER A 260 8.51 -12.24 12.52
CA SER A 260 7.58 -13.35 12.60
C SER A 260 7.57 -13.95 13.99
N ASP A 261 6.39 -13.91 14.58
CA ASP A 261 6.08 -14.35 15.93
C ASP A 261 5.05 -15.47 15.88
N ASN A 262 4.98 -16.35 16.89
CA ASN A 262 3.79 -17.16 17.07
C ASN A 262 2.65 -16.35 17.68
N ASP A 263 3.00 -15.55 18.68
CA ASP A 263 2.18 -14.62 19.43
C ASP A 263 3.12 -13.73 20.27
N GLY A 264 2.59 -12.63 20.80
CA GLY A 264 3.37 -11.65 21.58
C GLY A 264 4.08 -12.19 22.84
N THR A 265 3.69 -13.37 23.34
CA THR A 265 4.32 -14.01 24.51
C THR A 265 5.25 -15.16 24.15
N GLY A 266 5.31 -15.54 22.88
CA GLY A 266 6.12 -16.66 22.38
C GLY A 266 5.62 -18.03 22.80
N THR A 267 4.32 -18.22 23.00
CA THR A 267 3.76 -19.55 23.31
C THR A 267 3.91 -20.52 22.14
N THR A 268 3.47 -21.77 22.36
CA THR A 268 3.36 -22.77 21.31
C THR A 268 1.90 -23.06 20.91
N ASN A 269 1.00 -22.08 21.10
CA ASN A 269 -0.41 -22.23 20.75
C ASN A 269 -0.60 -22.63 19.27
N THR A 270 -1.66 -23.38 19.01
CA THR A 270 -1.99 -23.87 17.67
C THR A 270 -3.18 -23.11 17.08
N PRO A 271 -3.20 -22.83 15.77
CA PRO A 271 -2.14 -23.12 14.79
C PRO A 271 -0.85 -22.34 15.08
N ARG A 272 0.32 -22.96 14.83
CA ARG A 272 1.60 -22.24 14.96
C ARG A 272 1.78 -21.32 13.75
N THR A 273 2.31 -20.11 13.95
CA THR A 273 2.72 -19.26 12.82
C THR A 273 3.78 -20.01 12.02
N SER A 274 3.45 -20.36 10.78
CA SER A 274 4.22 -21.30 9.96
C SER A 274 4.11 -20.99 8.46
N PRO A 275 4.32 -19.73 8.03
CA PRO A 275 4.24 -19.39 6.62
C PRO A 275 5.33 -20.07 5.79
N ILE A 276 5.01 -20.33 4.53
CA ILE A 276 5.93 -20.90 3.53
C ILE A 276 6.18 -19.87 2.44
N LEU A 277 7.41 -19.38 2.36
CA LEU A 277 7.81 -18.29 1.46
C LEU A 277 8.75 -18.84 0.38
N SER A 278 8.49 -18.55 -0.89
CA SER A 278 9.36 -18.94 -2.00
C SER A 278 9.59 -17.80 -2.97
N ASN A 279 10.77 -17.72 -3.60
CA ASN A 279 11.08 -16.69 -4.58
C ASN A 279 10.91 -15.26 -4.02
N VAL A 280 11.49 -14.98 -2.85
CA VAL A 280 11.50 -13.65 -2.23
C VAL A 280 12.84 -12.97 -2.50
N THR A 281 12.84 -11.66 -2.74
CA THR A 281 14.04 -10.82 -2.82
C THR A 281 13.93 -9.67 -1.83
N LEU A 282 14.75 -9.68 -0.77
CA LEU A 282 14.81 -8.62 0.23
C LEU A 282 16.05 -7.76 0.01
N ILE A 283 15.84 -6.52 -0.43
CA ILE A 283 16.90 -5.55 -0.71
C ILE A 283 16.96 -4.59 0.47
N GLY A 284 17.96 -4.79 1.32
CA GLY A 284 18.23 -3.98 2.49
C GLY A 284 18.82 -2.61 2.16
N PRO A 285 19.16 -1.82 3.18
CA PRO A 285 19.56 -0.42 3.00
C PRO A 285 21.02 -0.23 2.54
N MET A 286 21.79 -1.31 2.36
CA MET A 286 23.23 -1.21 2.09
C MET A 286 23.61 -1.84 0.75
N PRO A 287 24.19 -1.07 -0.20
CA PRO A 287 24.72 -1.64 -1.44
C PRO A 287 25.96 -2.52 -1.23
N ASP A 288 26.70 -2.30 -0.15
CA ASP A 288 27.89 -3.03 0.22
C ASP A 288 28.13 -3.03 1.75
N THR A 289 28.99 -3.90 2.25
CA THR A 289 29.23 -4.07 3.69
C THR A 289 30.01 -2.93 4.36
N THR A 290 30.67 -2.09 3.56
CA THR A 290 31.40 -0.89 4.02
C THR A 290 30.51 0.35 4.08
N PHE A 291 29.30 0.28 3.51
CA PHE A 291 28.34 1.37 3.55
C PHE A 291 27.95 1.75 4.99
N THR A 292 28.02 3.04 5.30
CA THR A 292 27.70 3.61 6.61
C THR A 292 26.55 4.62 6.55
N GLY A 293 26.10 5.03 5.36
CA GLY A 293 25.04 6.01 5.15
C GLY A 293 23.62 5.46 5.29
N TYR A 294 23.40 4.47 6.14
CA TYR A 294 22.07 3.92 6.43
C TYR A 294 21.66 4.20 7.87
N ASN A 295 20.37 4.29 8.10
CA ASN A 295 19.79 4.48 9.41
C ASN A 295 20.14 3.28 10.33
N PRO A 296 20.75 3.51 11.52
CA PRO A 296 21.17 2.42 12.42
C PRO A 296 20.03 1.62 13.04
N ASN A 297 18.79 2.06 12.87
CA ASN A 297 17.63 1.30 13.32
C ASN A 297 17.30 0.12 12.42
N TYR A 298 17.84 0.04 11.21
CA TYR A 298 17.80 -1.19 10.43
C TYR A 298 18.46 -2.35 11.18
N LYS A 299 17.76 -3.49 11.29
CA LYS A 299 18.22 -4.65 12.06
C LYS A 299 18.52 -5.87 11.19
N ARG A 300 17.50 -6.57 10.66
CA ARG A 300 17.70 -7.88 10.03
C ARG A 300 16.90 -8.05 8.73
N GLY A 301 17.41 -8.87 7.81
CA GLY A 301 16.62 -9.30 6.66
C GLY A 301 15.43 -10.19 7.07
N ALA A 302 15.60 -11.04 8.09
CA ALA A 302 14.50 -11.74 8.75
C ALA A 302 14.78 -11.93 10.24
N HIS A 303 13.80 -11.64 11.08
CA HIS A 303 13.76 -11.92 12.51
C HIS A 303 12.69 -12.98 12.76
N ILE A 304 13.11 -14.22 13.02
CA ILE A 304 12.19 -15.32 13.33
C ILE A 304 12.25 -15.53 14.82
N ARG A 305 11.16 -15.24 15.52
CA ARG A 305 11.14 -15.15 16.98
C ARG A 305 9.88 -15.73 17.57
N ARG A 306 9.81 -15.72 18.91
CA ARG A 306 8.60 -16.04 19.69
C ARG A 306 7.88 -17.29 19.18
N SER A 307 8.63 -18.36 18.95
CA SER A 307 8.08 -19.64 18.48
C SER A 307 7.47 -19.60 17.05
N SER A 308 7.89 -18.72 16.17
CA SER A 308 7.52 -18.83 14.75
C SER A 308 8.24 -20.01 14.07
N ARG A 309 7.59 -20.59 13.04
CA ARG A 309 8.12 -21.63 12.13
C ARG A 309 8.22 -21.16 10.68
N LEU A 310 8.29 -19.84 10.47
CA LEU A 310 8.45 -19.23 9.16
C LEU A 310 9.56 -19.92 8.36
N SER A 311 9.26 -20.31 7.13
CA SER A 311 10.18 -21.08 6.29
C SER A 311 10.42 -20.39 4.95
N PHE A 312 11.69 -20.24 4.57
CA PHE A 312 12.12 -19.65 3.30
C PHE A 312 12.66 -20.70 2.33
N TYR A 313 12.32 -20.54 1.05
CA TYR A 313 12.80 -21.34 -0.06
C TYR A 313 13.20 -20.45 -1.23
N ASN A 314 14.22 -20.83 -2.00
CA ASN A 314 14.53 -20.21 -3.30
C ASN A 314 14.56 -18.67 -3.25
N SER A 315 15.10 -18.08 -2.19
CA SER A 315 14.98 -16.63 -1.90
C SER A 315 16.35 -15.97 -1.72
N VAL A 316 16.38 -14.65 -1.87
CA VAL A 316 17.58 -13.81 -1.73
C VAL A 316 17.36 -12.76 -0.66
N VAL A 317 18.33 -12.60 0.24
CA VAL A 317 18.40 -11.51 1.22
C VAL A 317 19.74 -10.81 1.04
N LEU A 318 19.72 -9.51 0.73
CA LEU A 318 20.93 -8.79 0.37
C LEU A 318 21.00 -7.40 1.02
N GLY A 319 22.20 -6.98 1.41
CA GLY A 319 22.44 -5.61 1.90
C GLY A 319 21.88 -5.29 3.30
N TRP A 320 21.86 -6.26 4.21
CA TRP A 320 21.33 -6.10 5.58
C TRP A 320 22.40 -6.13 6.68
N PRO A 321 22.20 -5.45 7.82
CA PRO A 321 23.13 -5.53 8.95
C PRO A 321 23.29 -6.97 9.47
N VAL A 322 22.17 -7.68 9.62
CA VAL A 322 22.11 -9.13 9.85
C VAL A 322 21.23 -9.75 8.79
N GLY A 323 21.57 -10.93 8.27
CA GLY A 323 20.78 -11.61 7.25
C GLY A 323 19.54 -12.24 7.87
N ILE A 324 19.73 -13.23 8.74
CA ILE A 324 18.64 -13.94 9.42
C ILE A 324 18.98 -14.05 10.91
N TYR A 325 18.01 -13.80 11.78
CA TYR A 325 18.14 -13.96 13.22
C TYR A 325 17.11 -14.96 13.73
N LEU A 326 17.61 -16.04 14.35
CA LEU A 326 16.81 -17.08 14.98
C LEU A 326 16.76 -16.82 16.49
N ASP A 327 15.64 -16.26 16.96
CA ASP A 327 15.51 -15.75 18.32
C ASP A 327 14.70 -16.69 19.20
N GLY A 328 15.36 -17.22 20.23
CA GLY A 328 14.74 -18.05 21.27
C GLY A 328 14.82 -19.56 21.03
N SER A 329 14.83 -20.30 22.13
CA SER A 329 15.06 -21.75 22.14
C SER A 329 14.02 -22.53 21.35
N ASN A 330 12.76 -22.10 21.32
CA ASN A 330 11.72 -22.77 20.54
C ASN A 330 11.96 -22.67 19.03
N VAL A 331 12.39 -21.50 18.53
CA VAL A 331 12.74 -21.30 17.12
C VAL A 331 13.94 -22.18 16.74
N VAL A 332 14.97 -22.22 17.60
CA VAL A 332 16.15 -23.07 17.38
C VAL A 332 15.79 -24.56 17.42
N ASN A 333 14.93 -24.99 18.35
CA ASN A 333 14.43 -26.37 18.40
C ASN A 333 13.67 -26.73 17.13
N ASP A 334 12.82 -25.82 16.63
CA ASP A 334 12.09 -26.03 15.37
C ASP A 334 13.03 -26.07 14.15
N ALA A 335 14.11 -25.29 14.15
CA ALA A 335 15.16 -25.33 13.14
C ALA A 335 15.97 -26.65 13.19
N GLN A 336 16.23 -27.19 14.38
CA GLN A 336 16.92 -28.47 14.57
C GLN A 336 16.04 -29.68 14.18
N ASN A 337 14.75 -29.60 14.48
CA ASN A 337 13.75 -30.63 14.16
C ASN A 337 13.16 -30.50 12.75
N ASP A 338 13.65 -29.56 11.97
CA ASP A 338 13.28 -29.31 10.58
C ASP A 338 11.80 -28.93 10.34
N THR A 339 11.14 -28.42 11.37
CA THR A 339 9.79 -27.85 11.28
C THR A 339 9.83 -26.41 10.76
N LEU A 340 10.88 -25.66 11.09
CA LEU A 340 11.31 -24.40 10.44
C LEU A 340 12.40 -24.72 9.42
N GLN A 341 12.19 -24.34 8.15
CA GLN A 341 13.12 -24.66 7.06
C GLN A 341 13.61 -23.41 6.32
N ILE A 342 14.93 -23.33 6.13
CA ILE A 342 15.58 -22.33 5.29
C ILE A 342 16.38 -23.09 4.23
N ARG A 343 15.95 -23.03 2.96
CA ARG A 343 16.44 -23.90 1.88
C ARG A 343 16.69 -23.14 0.59
N ASN A 344 17.84 -23.40 -0.03
CA ASN A 344 18.25 -22.74 -1.26
C ASN A 344 18.09 -21.20 -1.19
N VAL A 345 18.43 -20.65 -0.02
CA VAL A 345 18.41 -19.22 0.28
C VAL A 345 19.82 -18.67 0.12
N ILE A 346 19.90 -17.48 -0.48
CA ILE A 346 21.15 -16.79 -0.75
C ILE A 346 21.22 -15.51 0.07
N LEU A 347 22.28 -15.37 0.86
CA LEU A 347 22.62 -14.13 1.56
C LEU A 347 23.76 -13.44 0.80
N ALA A 348 23.66 -12.12 0.56
CA ALA A 348 24.71 -11.38 -0.14
C ALA A 348 24.97 -10.01 0.51
N GLY A 349 26.24 -9.65 0.74
CA GLY A 349 26.58 -8.33 1.28
C GLY A 349 26.00 -8.08 2.68
N ILE A 350 25.92 -9.11 3.52
CA ILE A 350 25.48 -8.99 4.92
C ILE A 350 26.64 -8.48 5.78
N LYS A 351 26.41 -7.41 6.54
CA LYS A 351 27.47 -6.71 7.30
C LYS A 351 27.98 -7.51 8.49
N SER A 352 27.09 -8.21 9.21
CA SER A 352 27.46 -9.10 10.30
C SER A 352 28.35 -10.24 9.80
N ALA A 353 29.50 -10.45 10.47
CA ALA A 353 30.43 -11.52 10.13
C ALA A 353 29.85 -12.94 10.28
N ASN A 354 28.83 -13.10 11.13
CA ASN A 354 28.11 -14.36 11.32
C ASN A 354 26.97 -14.55 10.31
N GLN A 355 26.46 -13.46 9.70
CA GLN A 355 25.36 -13.38 8.74
C GLN A 355 24.01 -13.95 9.20
N VAL A 356 24.00 -15.17 9.72
CA VAL A 356 22.89 -15.83 10.41
C VAL A 356 23.24 -15.94 11.89
N THR A 357 22.40 -15.39 12.76
CA THR A 357 22.68 -15.29 14.19
C THR A 357 21.57 -15.89 15.05
N THR A 358 21.87 -16.09 16.33
CA THR A 358 20.93 -16.53 17.36
C THR A 358 21.40 -16.06 18.73
N ASN A 359 20.49 -15.89 19.68
CA ASN A 359 20.79 -15.66 21.09
C ASN A 359 20.85 -16.96 21.91
N VAL A 360 20.58 -18.12 21.31
CA VAL A 360 20.59 -19.41 22.00
C VAL A 360 22.01 -19.96 22.08
N SER A 361 22.54 -20.08 23.30
CA SER A 361 23.87 -20.63 23.55
C SER A 361 23.99 -22.09 23.07
N GLY A 362 25.15 -22.44 22.51
CA GLY A 362 25.45 -23.80 22.04
C GLY A 362 24.89 -24.15 20.65
N PHE A 363 24.16 -23.23 19.99
CA PHE A 363 23.69 -23.42 18.63
C PHE A 363 24.45 -22.52 17.64
N ASN A 364 25.21 -23.11 16.73
CA ASN A 364 25.84 -22.36 15.64
C ASN A 364 24.84 -22.20 14.46
N ALA A 365 24.15 -21.06 14.44
CA ALA A 365 23.13 -20.76 13.43
C ALA A 365 23.70 -20.69 12.00
N LYS A 366 24.94 -20.21 11.84
CA LYS A 366 25.62 -20.16 10.54
C LYS A 366 25.94 -21.55 10.02
N ASP A 367 26.48 -22.43 10.86
CA ASP A 367 26.78 -23.82 10.47
C ASP A 367 25.49 -24.59 10.15
N TRP A 368 24.42 -24.37 10.93
CA TRP A 368 23.11 -24.93 10.61
C TRP A 368 22.60 -24.46 9.25
N PHE A 369 22.69 -23.16 8.95
CA PHE A 369 22.26 -22.59 7.68
C PHE A 369 23.04 -23.17 6.50
N LEU A 370 24.35 -23.38 6.65
CA LEU A 370 25.27 -23.87 5.61
C LEU A 370 25.36 -25.41 5.50
N ARG A 371 24.50 -26.16 6.21
CA ARG A 371 24.43 -27.62 6.03
C ARG A 371 24.24 -27.96 4.56
N SER A 372 25.04 -28.90 4.03
CA SER A 372 25.11 -29.19 2.59
C SER A 372 23.75 -29.57 2.01
N GLN A 373 22.92 -30.30 2.75
CA GLN A 373 21.59 -30.69 2.30
C GLN A 373 20.58 -29.53 2.23
N TYR A 374 20.92 -28.33 2.73
CA TYR A 374 20.04 -27.16 2.67
C TYR A 374 20.29 -26.29 1.45
N ASN A 375 21.42 -26.47 0.75
CA ASN A 375 21.80 -25.73 -0.46
C ASN A 375 21.78 -24.19 -0.32
N ASN A 376 21.87 -23.67 0.89
CA ASN A 376 21.98 -22.24 1.13
C ASN A 376 23.38 -21.73 0.79
N ARG A 377 23.52 -20.45 0.40
CA ARG A 377 24.81 -19.85 0.01
C ARG A 377 24.96 -18.46 0.62
N ILE A 378 26.22 -18.08 0.88
CA ILE A 378 26.57 -16.73 1.36
C ILE A 378 27.61 -16.16 0.40
N TYR A 379 27.35 -14.96 -0.10
CA TYR A 379 28.27 -14.15 -0.89
C TYR A 379 28.73 -12.95 -0.07
N SER A 380 30.02 -12.61 -0.15
CA SER A 380 30.61 -11.54 0.66
C SER A 380 30.09 -10.17 0.25
N THR A 381 29.81 -9.98 -1.03
CA THR A 381 29.34 -8.73 -1.63
C THR A 381 28.05 -8.95 -2.41
N VAL A 382 27.29 -7.87 -2.63
CA VAL A 382 26.08 -7.94 -3.46
C VAL A 382 26.44 -8.15 -4.94
N ASN A 383 27.58 -7.65 -5.41
CA ASN A 383 27.96 -7.76 -6.82
C ASN A 383 28.18 -9.21 -7.28
N GLU A 384 28.53 -10.12 -6.38
CA GLU A 384 28.76 -11.55 -6.71
C GLU A 384 27.49 -12.28 -7.13
N ILE A 385 26.31 -11.84 -6.69
CA ILE A 385 25.02 -12.41 -7.14
C ILE A 385 24.54 -11.80 -8.47
N LYS A 386 25.25 -10.80 -9.00
CA LYS A 386 25.07 -10.22 -10.34
C LYS A 386 23.62 -9.83 -10.65
N LEU A 387 23.05 -8.98 -9.81
CA LEU A 387 21.79 -8.28 -10.13
C LEU A 387 22.09 -7.00 -10.92
N SER A 388 21.20 -6.61 -11.83
CA SER A 388 21.45 -5.46 -12.73
C SER A 388 21.52 -4.11 -12.00
N ASP A 389 20.48 -3.72 -11.25
CA ASP A 389 20.42 -2.46 -10.52
C ASP A 389 19.44 -2.56 -9.34
N PRO A 390 19.74 -3.37 -8.32
CA PRO A 390 18.78 -3.71 -7.27
C PRO A 390 18.48 -2.55 -6.31
N PHE A 391 19.43 -1.63 -6.07
CA PHE A 391 19.30 -0.54 -5.09
C PHE A 391 18.75 0.77 -5.66
N ASN A 392 18.43 0.82 -6.95
CA ASN A 392 17.84 2.01 -7.55
C ASN A 392 16.44 2.25 -7.01
N LEU A 393 16.31 3.26 -6.16
CA LEU A 393 15.06 3.54 -5.47
C LEU A 393 13.96 4.01 -6.44
N SER A 394 14.30 4.75 -7.49
CA SER A 394 13.29 5.32 -8.41
C SER A 394 12.96 4.41 -9.60
N ASN A 395 13.84 3.46 -9.92
CA ASN A 395 13.66 2.53 -11.04
C ASN A 395 14.40 1.22 -10.79
N PRO A 396 13.96 0.41 -9.80
CA PRO A 396 14.67 -0.79 -9.42
C PRO A 396 14.70 -1.81 -10.57
N LYS A 397 15.87 -2.43 -10.78
CA LYS A 397 16.05 -3.55 -11.73
C LYS A 397 16.74 -4.73 -11.05
N PRO A 398 16.09 -5.39 -10.08
CA PRO A 398 16.64 -6.53 -9.36
C PRO A 398 16.53 -7.84 -10.18
N ILE A 399 16.84 -7.79 -11.48
CA ILE A 399 16.91 -8.99 -12.33
C ILE A 399 18.31 -9.61 -12.26
N PRO A 400 18.42 -10.95 -12.20
CA PRO A 400 19.68 -11.65 -12.40
C PRO A 400 20.23 -11.39 -13.80
N LEU A 401 21.51 -11.00 -13.90
CA LEU A 401 22.25 -10.97 -15.16
C LEU A 401 22.46 -12.40 -15.69
N SER A 402 22.74 -12.56 -16.99
CA SER A 402 22.77 -13.87 -17.66
C SER A 402 23.73 -14.91 -17.05
N ASP A 403 24.78 -14.47 -16.37
CA ASP A 403 25.79 -15.28 -15.70
C ASP A 403 25.68 -15.23 -14.17
N SER A 404 24.53 -14.80 -13.66
CA SER A 404 24.21 -14.74 -12.23
C SER A 404 24.13 -16.14 -11.63
N PRO A 405 24.67 -16.35 -10.42
CA PRO A 405 24.52 -17.62 -9.71
C PRO A 405 23.09 -17.90 -9.23
N LEU A 406 22.14 -16.98 -9.44
CA LEU A 406 20.74 -17.16 -9.08
C LEU A 406 19.95 -17.98 -10.10
N ILE A 407 20.52 -18.19 -11.30
CA ILE A 407 19.85 -18.85 -12.43
C ILE A 407 20.18 -20.35 -12.44
N GLY A 408 19.19 -21.18 -12.77
CA GLY A 408 19.38 -22.62 -12.96
C GLY A 408 19.42 -23.44 -11.68
N ILE A 409 19.20 -22.80 -10.53
CA ILE A 409 19.44 -23.42 -9.22
C ILE A 409 18.21 -23.49 -8.33
N ALA A 410 17.05 -23.02 -8.77
CA ALA A 410 15.83 -23.12 -7.97
C ALA A 410 15.45 -24.58 -7.71
N ASP A 411 15.08 -24.88 -6.47
CA ASP A 411 14.75 -26.23 -6.03
C ASP A 411 13.31 -26.29 -5.53
N PHE A 412 12.47 -26.99 -6.29
CA PHE A 412 11.08 -27.27 -5.95
C PHE A 412 10.87 -28.74 -5.62
N THR A 413 11.91 -29.48 -5.23
CA THR A 413 11.80 -30.91 -4.86
C THR A 413 11.26 -31.10 -3.44
N ASN A 414 11.44 -30.12 -2.55
CA ASN A 414 10.91 -30.17 -1.19
C ASN A 414 9.38 -30.38 -1.20
N GLN A 415 8.87 -31.29 -0.35
CA GLN A 415 7.44 -31.64 -0.31
C GLN A 415 6.54 -30.43 -0.03
N ARG A 416 7.00 -29.46 0.76
CA ARG A 416 6.25 -28.21 1.07
C ARG A 416 6.07 -27.29 -0.15
N LEU A 417 6.83 -27.52 -1.22
CA LEU A 417 6.76 -26.77 -2.48
C LEU A 417 6.04 -27.53 -3.61
N GLN A 418 5.51 -28.73 -3.35
CA GLN A 418 4.75 -29.49 -4.36
C GLN A 418 3.32 -28.99 -4.55
N ASP A 419 2.85 -28.12 -3.67
CA ASP A 419 1.53 -27.51 -3.79
C ASP A 419 1.41 -26.70 -5.10
N PRO A 420 0.33 -26.84 -5.88
CA PRO A 420 0.14 -26.13 -7.15
C PRO A 420 0.15 -24.60 -7.03
N PHE A 421 0.01 -24.07 -5.81
CA PHE A 421 0.26 -22.66 -5.55
C PHE A 421 1.64 -22.23 -6.04
N PHE A 422 2.70 -23.02 -5.89
CA PHE A 422 4.03 -22.62 -6.28
C PHE A 422 4.28 -22.82 -7.78
N ALA A 423 4.49 -21.74 -8.51
CA ALA A 423 5.00 -21.77 -9.86
C ALA A 423 6.45 -22.29 -9.83
N LYS A 424 6.71 -23.37 -10.57
CA LYS A 424 8.04 -23.98 -10.66
C LYS A 424 8.87 -23.19 -11.68
N VAL A 425 9.71 -22.30 -11.16
CA VAL A 425 10.63 -21.47 -11.94
C VAL A 425 12.06 -21.99 -11.82
N ASN A 426 12.97 -21.53 -12.67
CA ASN A 426 14.36 -21.98 -12.67
C ASN A 426 15.33 -20.90 -12.15
N TRP A 427 14.89 -20.05 -11.23
CA TRP A 427 15.71 -19.00 -10.61
C TRP A 427 15.36 -18.80 -9.14
N VAL A 428 16.34 -18.33 -8.37
CA VAL A 428 16.21 -17.93 -6.96
C VAL A 428 15.92 -16.43 -6.88
N GLY A 429 15.00 -16.04 -5.99
CA GLY A 429 14.52 -14.66 -5.85
C GLY A 429 13.25 -14.37 -6.64
N ALA A 430 12.78 -13.13 -6.53
CA ALA A 430 11.48 -12.67 -7.02
C ALA A 430 11.40 -12.50 -8.54
N PHE A 431 12.52 -12.35 -9.22
CA PHE A 431 12.58 -12.06 -10.65
C PHE A 431 13.51 -13.00 -11.38
N GLY A 432 13.09 -13.44 -12.57
CA GLY A 432 13.93 -14.21 -13.47
C GLY A 432 14.83 -13.32 -14.34
N PRO A 433 15.75 -13.92 -15.11
CA PRO A 433 16.75 -13.18 -15.88
C PRO A 433 16.21 -12.48 -17.13
N ASP A 434 15.02 -12.87 -17.61
CA ASP A 434 14.37 -12.21 -18.74
C ASP A 434 13.57 -10.99 -18.26
N SER A 435 13.71 -9.86 -18.96
CA SER A 435 12.93 -8.65 -18.67
C SER A 435 11.42 -8.88 -18.82
N THR A 436 10.98 -9.88 -19.60
CA THR A 436 9.57 -10.29 -19.68
C THR A 436 9.05 -10.89 -18.36
N GLN A 437 9.95 -11.36 -17.48
CA GLN A 437 9.62 -11.94 -16.18
C GLN A 437 9.54 -10.89 -15.06
N ARG A 438 9.68 -9.60 -15.40
CA ARG A 438 9.41 -8.47 -14.51
C ARG A 438 7.91 -8.23 -14.34
N TRP A 439 7.32 -9.01 -13.44
CA TRP A 439 5.89 -8.98 -13.12
C TRP A 439 5.42 -7.68 -12.47
N ASP A 440 6.32 -6.85 -11.96
CA ASP A 440 6.07 -5.54 -11.36
C ASP A 440 5.85 -4.45 -12.42
N LEU A 441 6.39 -4.58 -13.64
CA LEU A 441 6.28 -3.54 -14.66
C LEU A 441 4.83 -3.32 -15.12
N GLY A 442 4.47 -2.05 -15.34
CA GLY A 442 3.19 -1.62 -15.92
C GLY A 442 2.11 -1.27 -14.90
N TRP A 443 2.17 -1.84 -13.69
CA TRP A 443 1.14 -1.60 -12.67
C TRP A 443 1.66 -1.00 -11.37
N THR A 444 2.96 -1.07 -11.08
CA THR A 444 3.57 -0.46 -9.89
C THR A 444 3.83 1.04 -10.06
N ASN A 445 4.17 1.70 -8.96
CA ASN A 445 4.68 3.06 -8.95
C ASN A 445 5.87 3.21 -8.00
N TYR A 446 7.02 3.64 -8.52
CA TYR A 446 8.24 3.89 -7.72
C TYR A 446 8.48 5.39 -7.46
N ASP A 447 7.56 6.26 -7.87
CA ASP A 447 7.51 7.67 -7.49
C ASP A 447 6.09 8.13 -7.07
N PRO A 448 5.48 7.46 -6.07
CA PRO A 448 4.15 7.86 -5.60
C PRO A 448 4.18 9.22 -4.88
N GLN A 449 5.36 9.73 -4.49
CA GLN A 449 5.50 11.06 -3.89
C GLN A 449 5.08 12.15 -4.88
N ASN A 450 5.57 12.08 -6.11
CA ASN A 450 5.30 13.10 -7.13
C ASN A 450 4.15 12.78 -8.06
N THR A 451 3.61 11.55 -8.00
CA THR A 451 2.54 11.13 -8.91
C THR A 451 1.24 11.90 -8.65
N ASP A 452 0.73 12.54 -9.69
CA ASP A 452 -0.56 13.19 -9.66
C ASP A 452 -1.68 12.22 -10.06
N TYR A 453 -2.38 11.69 -9.05
CA TYR A 453 -3.58 10.87 -9.24
C TYR A 453 -4.84 11.68 -9.44
N SER A 454 -4.72 13.01 -9.42
CA SER A 454 -5.81 13.95 -9.54
C SER A 454 -6.27 14.06 -10.99
N ARG A 455 -6.64 12.92 -11.59
CA ARG A 455 -7.45 12.92 -12.80
C ARG A 455 -8.75 13.62 -12.43
N PHE A 456 -8.90 14.84 -12.98
CA PHE A 456 -9.94 15.83 -12.72
C PHE A 456 -9.73 16.79 -11.53
N VAL A 457 -8.53 17.33 -11.30
CA VAL A 457 -8.47 18.65 -10.64
C VAL A 457 -8.81 19.74 -11.64
N LYS A 458 -10.13 19.96 -11.76
CA LYS A 458 -10.70 21.25 -12.15
C LYS A 458 -10.36 22.24 -11.04
N VAL A 459 -9.31 23.03 -11.22
CA VAL A 459 -9.12 24.24 -10.41
C VAL A 459 -10.14 25.27 -10.89
N TYR A 460 -11.34 25.21 -10.33
CA TYR A 460 -12.28 26.31 -10.44
C TYR A 460 -11.87 27.41 -9.47
N ASP A 461 -10.85 28.20 -9.83
CA ASP A 461 -10.64 29.50 -9.18
C ASP A 461 -11.85 30.37 -9.53
N LYS A 462 -12.88 30.31 -8.68
CA LYS A 462 -14.02 31.21 -8.80
C LYS A 462 -13.53 32.62 -8.43
N VAL A 463 -13.12 33.38 -9.44
CA VAL A 463 -12.90 34.82 -9.28
C VAL A 463 -14.24 35.46 -8.89
N SER A 464 -14.22 36.34 -7.89
CA SER A 464 -15.39 36.91 -7.17
C SER A 464 -16.38 37.73 -8.01
N GLU A 465 -16.25 37.77 -9.33
CA GLU A 465 -17.14 38.51 -10.22
C GLU A 465 -17.87 37.55 -11.16
N THR A 466 -19.20 37.63 -11.16
CA THR A 466 -20.03 36.90 -12.12
C THR A 466 -19.77 37.46 -13.52
N PRO A 467 -19.24 36.66 -14.48
CA PRO A 467 -18.95 37.15 -15.82
C PRO A 467 -20.21 37.63 -16.53
N SER A 468 -20.12 38.72 -17.28
CA SER A 468 -21.26 39.26 -18.05
C SER A 468 -21.54 38.49 -19.34
N LYS A 469 -20.61 37.65 -19.81
CA LYS A 469 -20.71 36.90 -21.07
C LYS A 469 -20.06 35.52 -20.97
N PHE A 470 -20.50 34.61 -21.85
CA PHE A 470 -19.81 33.35 -22.11
C PHE A 470 -18.54 33.60 -22.90
N GLU A 471 -17.43 32.98 -22.49
CA GLU A 471 -16.14 33.15 -23.15
C GLU A 471 -15.29 31.89 -23.04
N LEU A 472 -14.64 31.48 -24.12
CA LEU A 472 -13.58 30.47 -24.12
C LEU A 472 -12.27 31.15 -24.55
N LYS A 473 -11.29 31.21 -23.65
CA LYS A 473 -10.00 31.84 -23.91
C LYS A 473 -9.06 30.90 -24.67
N GLN A 474 -8.05 31.52 -25.28
CA GLN A 474 -6.92 30.79 -25.82
C GLN A 474 -6.15 30.11 -24.67
N ASN A 475 -5.80 28.84 -24.84
CA ASN A 475 -5.01 28.10 -23.87
C ASN A 475 -3.62 28.75 -23.72
N TYR A 476 -3.05 28.71 -22.51
CA TYR A 476 -1.72 29.23 -22.24
C TYR A 476 -0.91 28.25 -21.38
N PRO A 477 0.36 27.96 -21.74
CA PRO A 477 1.05 28.38 -22.97
C PRO A 477 0.44 27.78 -24.25
N ASN A 478 0.70 28.39 -25.41
CA ASN A 478 0.39 27.82 -26.73
C ASN A 478 1.40 28.34 -27.79
N PRO A 479 2.29 27.50 -28.35
CA PRO A 479 2.40 26.05 -28.14
C PRO A 479 2.72 25.65 -26.69
N PHE A 480 2.38 24.43 -26.30
CA PHE A 480 2.56 23.90 -24.94
C PHE A 480 3.39 22.60 -24.91
N ASN A 481 4.03 22.31 -23.78
CA ASN A 481 4.82 21.09 -23.55
C ASN A 481 4.96 20.75 -22.05
N PRO A 482 4.47 19.59 -21.57
CA PRO A 482 3.30 18.88 -22.08
C PRO A 482 1.99 19.47 -21.53
N GLU A 483 2.04 20.49 -20.66
CA GLU A 483 0.87 21.04 -19.98
C GLU A 483 0.45 22.42 -20.51
N THR A 484 -0.86 22.66 -20.54
CA THR A 484 -1.46 23.99 -20.78
C THR A 484 -2.65 24.23 -19.86
N THR A 485 -3.04 25.49 -19.67
CA THR A 485 -4.30 25.86 -19.01
C THR A 485 -5.29 26.41 -20.03
N ILE A 486 -6.54 25.94 -19.98
CA ILE A 486 -7.70 26.43 -20.73
C ILE A 486 -8.59 27.23 -19.77
N GLU A 487 -8.86 28.49 -20.08
CA GLU A 487 -9.77 29.32 -19.27
C GLU A 487 -11.09 29.57 -20.00
N PHE A 488 -12.19 29.61 -19.25
CA PHE A 488 -13.50 29.99 -19.77
C PHE A 488 -14.37 30.67 -18.72
N ALA A 489 -15.43 31.32 -19.16
CA ALA A 489 -16.37 32.05 -18.32
C ALA A 489 -17.82 31.67 -18.65
N LEU A 490 -18.65 31.53 -17.63
CA LEU A 490 -20.09 31.25 -17.73
C LEU A 490 -20.88 32.38 -17.04
N PRO A 491 -21.80 33.05 -17.75
CA PRO A 491 -22.62 34.12 -17.17
C PRO A 491 -23.80 33.60 -16.34
N ARG A 492 -24.15 32.33 -16.49
CA ARG A 492 -25.21 31.64 -15.76
C ARG A 492 -24.85 30.17 -15.57
N SER A 493 -25.50 29.50 -14.63
CA SER A 493 -25.34 28.06 -14.46
C SER A 493 -25.82 27.30 -15.70
N SER A 494 -25.09 26.26 -16.13
CA SER A 494 -25.39 25.49 -17.35
C SER A 494 -24.76 24.11 -17.29
N ASN A 495 -25.28 23.15 -18.06
CA ASN A 495 -24.54 21.92 -18.35
C ASN A 495 -23.37 22.24 -19.28
N VAL A 496 -22.16 21.83 -18.92
CA VAL A 496 -20.94 22.18 -19.64
C VAL A 496 -20.20 20.93 -20.10
N THR A 497 -19.83 20.91 -21.37
CA THR A 497 -18.94 19.91 -21.94
C THR A 497 -17.72 20.58 -22.55
N LEU A 498 -16.52 20.20 -22.13
CA LEU A 498 -15.24 20.64 -22.71
C LEU A 498 -14.49 19.40 -23.21
N ILE A 499 -14.33 19.27 -24.54
CA ILE A 499 -13.69 18.12 -25.17
C ILE A 499 -12.52 18.58 -26.03
N VAL A 500 -11.42 17.81 -25.99
CA VAL A 500 -10.27 17.93 -26.88
C VAL A 500 -10.39 16.92 -28.01
N TYR A 501 -10.14 17.39 -29.23
CA TYR A 501 -10.15 16.63 -30.47
C TYR A 501 -8.80 16.71 -31.17
N ASN A 502 -8.42 15.65 -31.89
CA ASN A 502 -7.30 15.69 -32.82
C ASN A 502 -7.67 16.36 -34.16
N SER A 503 -6.71 16.46 -35.09
CA SER A 503 -6.90 17.05 -36.42
C SER A 503 -7.91 16.31 -37.31
N LEU A 504 -8.24 15.05 -36.99
CA LEU A 504 -9.25 14.25 -37.67
C LEU A 504 -10.65 14.41 -37.05
N GLY A 505 -10.79 15.21 -35.99
CA GLY A 505 -12.05 15.40 -35.28
C GLY A 505 -12.39 14.27 -34.30
N GLN A 506 -11.46 13.38 -33.98
CA GLN A 506 -11.66 12.32 -33.00
C GLN A 506 -11.46 12.89 -31.58
N GLU A 507 -12.36 12.53 -30.65
CA GLU A 507 -12.21 12.86 -29.23
C GLU A 507 -10.97 12.17 -28.67
N VAL A 508 -10.06 12.96 -28.08
CA VAL A 508 -8.84 12.46 -27.42
C VAL A 508 -8.85 12.67 -25.91
N ALA A 509 -9.64 13.62 -25.41
CA ALA A 509 -9.88 13.82 -23.99
C ALA A 509 -11.20 14.56 -23.73
N LYS A 510 -11.93 14.17 -22.70
CA LYS A 510 -13.10 14.90 -22.18
C LYS A 510 -12.71 15.52 -20.84
N LEU A 511 -12.59 16.85 -20.83
CA LEU A 511 -12.09 17.61 -19.68
C LEU A 511 -13.20 18.04 -18.73
N ILE A 512 -14.40 18.33 -19.26
CA ILE A 512 -15.59 18.69 -18.49
C ILE A 512 -16.80 18.00 -19.11
N ASN A 513 -17.71 17.46 -18.27
CA ASN A 513 -19.03 16.99 -18.66
C ASN A 513 -19.98 17.00 -17.44
N GLU A 514 -20.30 18.19 -16.93
CA GLU A 514 -21.08 18.34 -15.69
C GLU A 514 -21.86 19.66 -15.66
N HIS A 515 -22.76 19.82 -14.68
CA HIS A 515 -23.45 21.08 -14.43
C HIS A 515 -22.57 22.05 -13.64
N LEU A 516 -22.34 23.25 -14.18
CA LEU A 516 -21.52 24.29 -13.55
C LEU A 516 -22.34 25.52 -13.20
N SER A 517 -21.96 26.19 -12.10
CA SER A 517 -22.54 27.48 -11.71
C SER A 517 -22.07 28.62 -12.61
N ALA A 518 -22.62 29.82 -12.45
CA ALA A 518 -22.03 31.02 -13.05
C ALA A 518 -20.63 31.28 -12.44
N GLY A 519 -19.64 31.61 -13.27
CA GLY A 519 -18.27 31.85 -12.81
C GLY A 519 -17.22 31.79 -13.91
N SER A 520 -15.99 32.13 -13.55
CA SER A 520 -14.80 31.90 -14.37
C SER A 520 -14.09 30.63 -13.93
N TYR A 521 -13.48 29.94 -14.88
CA TYR A 521 -12.98 28.58 -14.72
C TYR A 521 -11.64 28.40 -15.42
N LYS A 522 -10.73 27.65 -14.78
CA LYS A 522 -9.44 27.24 -15.35
C LYS A 522 -9.34 25.72 -15.36
N VAL A 523 -8.87 25.15 -16.46
CA VAL A 523 -8.74 23.71 -16.64
C VAL A 523 -7.36 23.41 -17.16
N LYS A 524 -6.57 22.67 -16.38
CA LYS A 524 -5.29 22.16 -16.85
C LYS A 524 -5.52 20.99 -17.81
N PHE A 525 -4.73 20.94 -18.87
CA PHE A 525 -4.69 19.86 -19.84
C PHE A 525 -3.25 19.40 -20.01
N ASP A 526 -2.99 18.13 -19.72
CA ASP A 526 -1.71 17.46 -19.95
C ASP A 526 -1.81 16.60 -21.23
N GLY A 527 -0.98 16.96 -22.21
CA GLY A 527 -0.84 16.28 -23.50
C GLY A 527 0.31 15.28 -23.54
N GLY A 528 0.95 14.92 -22.42
CA GLY A 528 2.17 14.09 -22.40
C GLY A 528 2.03 12.75 -23.12
N ASN A 529 0.84 12.14 -23.10
CA ASN A 529 0.53 10.88 -23.77
C ASN A 529 0.10 11.03 -25.24
N LEU A 530 0.04 12.26 -25.76
CA LEU A 530 -0.36 12.55 -27.14
C LEU A 530 0.86 12.85 -28.02
N PRO A 531 0.84 12.54 -29.33
CA PRO A 531 1.90 12.96 -30.25
C PRO A 531 1.94 14.49 -30.42
N SER A 532 3.10 15.06 -30.74
CA SER A 532 3.18 16.48 -31.12
C SER A 532 2.27 16.75 -32.32
N GLY A 533 1.55 17.87 -32.30
CA GLY A 533 0.56 18.15 -33.33
C GLY A 533 -0.45 19.21 -32.96
N VAL A 534 -1.42 19.39 -33.86
CA VAL A 534 -2.52 20.35 -33.70
C VAL A 534 -3.73 19.65 -33.10
N TYR A 535 -4.29 20.27 -32.07
CA TYR A 535 -5.49 19.84 -31.38
C TYR A 535 -6.51 20.97 -31.32
N PHE A 536 -7.77 20.61 -31.10
CA PHE A 536 -8.87 21.54 -30.92
C PHE A 536 -9.56 21.25 -29.61
N TYR A 537 -9.96 22.28 -28.87
CA TYR A 537 -10.82 22.11 -27.70
C TYR A 537 -12.12 22.87 -27.90
N LYS A 538 -13.24 22.20 -27.62
CA LYS A 538 -14.60 22.72 -27.77
C LYS A 538 -15.29 22.77 -26.43
N LEU A 539 -15.73 23.97 -26.04
CA LEU A 539 -16.63 24.20 -24.92
C LEU A 539 -18.06 24.27 -25.44
N THR A 540 -18.97 23.53 -24.83
CA THR A 540 -20.40 23.48 -25.16
C THR A 540 -21.21 23.70 -23.88
N THR A 541 -22.22 24.56 -23.94
CA THR A 541 -23.24 24.74 -22.91
C THR A 541 -24.61 24.36 -23.46
N ASP A 542 -25.67 24.48 -22.65
CA ASP A 542 -27.05 24.23 -23.09
C ASP A 542 -27.46 25.07 -24.33
N ASP A 543 -26.87 26.25 -24.50
CA ASP A 543 -27.26 27.25 -25.51
C ASP A 543 -26.10 27.74 -26.41
N GLN A 544 -24.84 27.49 -26.06
CA GLN A 544 -23.68 28.05 -26.76
C GLN A 544 -22.58 27.01 -27.00
N SER A 545 -21.73 27.25 -28.00
CA SER A 545 -20.48 26.50 -28.13
C SER A 545 -19.36 27.36 -28.72
N SER A 546 -18.13 27.06 -28.34
CA SER A 546 -16.92 27.75 -28.83
C SER A 546 -15.78 26.76 -28.99
N VAL A 547 -14.95 26.96 -30.02
CA VAL A 547 -13.83 26.10 -30.36
C VAL A 547 -12.56 26.94 -30.45
N LYS A 548 -11.45 26.41 -29.97
CA LYS A 548 -10.12 27.00 -30.08
C LYS A 548 -9.10 25.93 -30.46
N LYS A 549 -7.99 26.37 -31.06
CA LYS A 549 -6.89 25.53 -31.53
C LYS A 549 -5.73 25.61 -30.55
N MET A 550 -5.07 24.49 -30.27
CA MET A 550 -3.82 24.43 -29.50
C MET A 550 -2.77 23.56 -30.21
N ILE A 551 -1.50 23.80 -29.90
CA ILE A 551 -0.35 23.13 -30.51
C ILE A 551 0.49 22.49 -29.41
N LEU A 552 0.59 21.17 -29.43
CA LEU A 552 1.49 20.40 -28.56
C LEU A 552 2.83 20.22 -29.26
N ILE A 553 3.92 20.62 -28.61
CA ILE A 553 5.29 20.38 -29.07
C ILE A 553 5.98 19.52 -28.02
N LYS A 554 6.73 18.50 -28.44
CA LYS A 554 7.55 17.67 -27.55
C LYS A 554 9.00 18.03 -27.70
#